data_AF-A0A6C0IA20-F1
#
_entry.id   AF-A0A6C0IA20-F1
#
_cell.length_a   1.000
_cell.length_b   1.000
_cell.length_c   1.000
_cell.angle_alpha   90.00
_cell.angle_beta   90.00
_cell.angle_gamma   90.00
#
_symmetry.space_group_name_H-M   'P 1'
#
loop_
_entity.id
_entity.type
_entity.pdbx_description
1 polymer ?
#
loop_
_entity_poly.entity_id
_entity_poly.type
_entity_poly.pdbx_seq_one_letter_code
_entity_poly.pdbx_strand_id
1 'polypeptide(L)' 'MPLLLGLIIGLFVVYLFPPEHEPVVRYPTPASHDIYRDKNGMCYSFQSEEVSCDKFEDKLRDFPLQ' A
#
# COMPACT_ATOMS: atom_id res chain seq x y z
N MET A 1 18.14 -11.09 39.69
CA MET A 1 16.81 -11.76 39.73
C MET A 1 15.65 -10.86 39.31
N PRO A 2 15.43 -9.64 39.86
CA PRO A 2 14.24 -8.85 39.50
C PRO A 2 14.21 -8.41 38.03
N LEU A 3 15.38 -8.16 37.44
CA LEU A 3 15.55 -7.79 36.03
C LEU A 3 14.94 -8.84 35.07
N LEU A 4 15.22 -10.13 35.32
CA LEU A 4 14.74 -11.22 34.46
C LEU A 4 13.23 -11.39 34.56
N LEU A 5 12.67 -11.27 35.76
CA LEU A 5 11.21 -11.32 35.95
C LEU A 5 10.52 -10.15 35.24
N GLY A 6 11.04 -8.94 35.39
CA GLY A 6 10.50 -7.76 34.72
C GLY A 6 10.58 -7.87 33.19
N LEU A 7 11.68 -8.40 32.67
CA LEU A 7 11.88 -8.62 31.24
C LEU A 7 10.88 -9.64 30.66
N ILE A 8 10.66 -10.76 31.36
CA ILE A 8 9.73 -11.80 30.93
C ILE A 8 8.29 -11.27 30.92
N ILE A 9 7.89 -10.56 31.97
CA ILE A 9 6.54 -9.98 32.07
C ILE A 9 6.33 -8.91 30.98
N GLY A 10 7.33 -8.05 30.75
CA GLY A 10 7.27 -7.04 29.70
C GLY A 10 7.09 -7.61 28.30
N LEU A 11 7.87 -8.66 27.96
CA LEU A 11 7.73 -9.38 26.70
C LEU A 11 6.36 -10.03 26.54
N PHE A 12 5.84 -10.62 27.62
CA PHE A 12 4.53 -11.28 27.61
C PHE A 12 3.39 -10.30 27.33
N VAL A 13 3.44 -9.11 27.94
CA VAL A 13 2.44 -8.05 27.71
C VAL A 13 2.46 -7.55 26.27
N VAL A 14 3.64 -7.28 25.70
CA VAL A 14 3.76 -6.83 24.30
C VAL A 14 3.25 -7.88 23.31
N TYR A 15 3.42 -9.16 23.64
CA TYR A 15 2.94 -10.25 22.79
C TYR A 15 1.42 -10.42 22.82
N LEU A 16 0.80 -10.19 23.98
CA LEU A 16 -0.65 -10.27 24.14
C LEU A 16 -1.40 -9.05 23.60
N PHE A 17 -0.76 -7.88 23.60
CA PHE A 17 -1.36 -6.62 23.17
C PHE A 17 -0.56 -6.02 21.99
N PRO A 18 -0.63 -6.62 20.79
CA PRO A 18 -0.03 -6.03 19.61
C PRO A 18 -0.72 -4.70 19.29
N PRO A 19 0.03 -3.67 18.85
CA PRO A 19 -0.58 -2.42 18.40
C PRO A 19 -1.47 -2.66 17.18
N GLU A 20 -2.57 -1.95 17.10
CA GLU A 20 -3.43 -1.97 15.93
C GLU A 20 -2.68 -1.32 14.76
N HIS A 21 -2.48 -2.06 13.67
CA HIS A 21 -1.82 -1.55 12.49
C HIS A 21 -2.79 -0.71 11.68
N GLU A 22 -2.55 0.60 11.60
CA GLU A 22 -3.29 1.46 10.69
C GLU A 22 -2.88 1.14 9.24
N PRO A 23 -3.84 0.83 8.34
CA PRO A 23 -3.53 0.62 6.94
C PRO A 23 -3.04 1.94 6.33
N VAL A 24 -1.79 1.97 5.86
CA VAL A 24 -1.27 3.11 5.10
C VAL A 24 -2.02 3.18 3.77
N VAL A 25 -2.85 4.21 3.61
CA VAL A 25 -3.57 4.47 2.36
C VAL A 25 -2.55 4.93 1.31
N ARG A 26 -2.09 4.01 0.46
CA ARG A 26 -1.31 4.33 -0.73
C ARG A 26 -2.25 4.56 -1.90
N TYR A 27 -2.06 5.67 -2.60
CA TYR A 27 -2.76 5.91 -3.85
C TYR A 27 -2.27 4.94 -4.92
N PRO A 28 -3.18 4.37 -5.73
CA PRO A 28 -2.78 3.49 -6.79
C PRO A 28 -2.02 4.24 -7.88
N THR A 29 -0.78 3.82 -8.11
CA THR A 29 -0.01 4.26 -9.26
C THR A 29 -0.05 3.16 -10.33
N PRO A 30 -0.32 3.49 -11.61
CA PRO A 30 -0.41 2.48 -12.67
C PRO A 30 0.93 1.76 -12.95
N ALA A 31 2.04 2.30 -12.45
CA ALA A 31 3.38 1.69 -12.54
C ALA A 31 3.66 0.64 -11.46
N SER A 32 2.85 0.55 -10.40
CA SER A 32 3.07 -0.41 -9.32
C SER A 32 2.19 -1.65 -9.50
N HIS A 33 2.82 -2.82 -9.43
CA HIS A 33 2.17 -4.13 -9.45
C HIS A 33 1.49 -4.50 -8.12
N ASP A 34 1.10 -3.50 -7.33
CA ASP A 34 0.50 -3.72 -6.02
C ASP A 34 -0.99 -4.04 -6.14
N ILE A 35 -1.49 -4.87 -5.21
CA ILE A 35 -2.91 -5.20 -5.09
C ILE A 35 -3.56 -4.18 -4.15
N TYR A 36 -4.49 -3.39 -4.69
CA TYR A 36 -5.24 -2.38 -3.94
C TYR A 36 -6.55 -2.97 -3.42
N ARG A 37 -6.97 -2.49 -2.26
CA ARG A 37 -8.25 -2.87 -1.65
C ARG A 37 -9.17 -1.66 -1.62
N ASP A 38 -10.33 -1.78 -2.27
CA ASP A 38 -11.35 -0.73 -2.27
C ASP A 38 -12.09 -0.69 -0.92
N LYS A 39 -12.84 0.38 -0.68
CA LYS A 39 -13.72 0.58 0.48
C LYS A 39 -14.74 -0.55 0.65
N ASN A 40 -15.11 -1.21 -0.45
CA ASN A 40 -16.04 -2.34 -0.48
C ASN A 40 -15.35 -3.70 -0.20
N GLY A 41 -14.04 -3.71 0.09
CA GLY A 41 -13.28 -4.92 0.40
C GLY A 41 -12.87 -5.75 -0.82
N MET A 42 -13.14 -5.27 -2.05
CA MET A 42 -12.69 -5.94 -3.28
C MET A 42 -11.23 -5.60 -3.57
N CYS A 43 -10.44 -6.63 -3.87
CA CYS A 43 -9.04 -6.49 -4.27
C CYS A 43 -8.95 -6.31 -5.79
N TYR A 44 -8.22 -5.30 -6.25
CA TYR A 44 -7.99 -5.02 -7.67
C TYR A 44 -6.53 -4.62 -7.92
N SER A 45 -6.01 -4.93 -9.10
CA SER A 45 -4.66 -4.59 -9.55
C SER A 45 -4.73 -3.88 -10.90
N PHE A 46 -3.86 -2.90 -11.12
CA PHE A 46 -3.74 -2.26 -12.43
C PHE A 46 -2.73 -3.02 -13.27
N GLN A 47 -3.09 -3.32 -14.51
CA GLN A 47 -2.18 -3.83 -15.52
C GLN A 47 -1.98 -2.72 -16.55
N SER A 48 -0.79 -2.12 -16.57
CA SER A 48 -0.41 -1.14 -17.59
C SER A 48 0.10 -1.88 -18.83
N GLU A 49 -0.49 -1.61 -19.98
CA GLU A 49 0.03 -2.04 -21.28
C GLU A 49 0.87 -0.92 -21.88
N GLU A 50 2.11 -1.24 -22.29
CA GLU A 50 2.98 -0.28 -22.95
C GLU A 50 2.52 -0.09 -24.40
N VAL A 51 2.05 1.11 -24.72
CA VAL A 51 1.61 1.48 -26.07
C VAL A 51 2.62 2.41 -26.71
N SER A 52 2.88 2.23 -28.00
CA SER A 52 3.73 3.15 -28.76
C SER A 52 3.02 4.49 -28.93
N CYS A 53 3.56 5.57 -28.34
CA CYS A 53 3.02 6.92 -28.43
C CYS A 53 2.80 7.36 -29.89
N ASP A 54 3.70 6.97 -30.80
CA ASP A 54 3.68 7.35 -32.22
C ASP A 54 2.43 6.84 -32.97
N LYS A 55 1.74 5.81 -32.45
CA LYS A 55 0.54 5.24 -33.09
C LYS A 55 -0.77 5.80 -32.56
N PHE A 56 -0.73 6.59 -31.48
CA PHE A 56 -1.93 7.04 -30.77
C PHE A 56 -1.86 8.52 -30.40
N GLU A 57 -1.17 9.34 -31.19
CA GLU A 57 -1.12 10.80 -31.03
C GLU A 57 -2.53 11.41 -30.87
N ASP A 58 -3.51 10.88 -31.61
CA ASP A 58 -4.91 11.34 -31.58
C ASP A 58 -5.63 11.13 -30.22
N LYS A 59 -5.11 10.23 -29.37
CA LYS A 59 -5.65 9.93 -28.04
C LYS A 59 -4.89 10.61 -26.91
N LEU A 60 -3.78 11.28 -27.21
CA LEU A 60 -3.02 12.05 -26.24
C LEU A 60 -3.78 13.36 -25.93
N ARG A 61 -4.10 13.57 -24.65
CA ARG A 61 -4.65 14.85 -24.19
C ARG A 61 -3.50 15.69 -23.67
N ASP A 62 -3.32 16.88 -24.23
CA ASP A 62 -2.43 17.87 -23.64
C ASP A 62 -3.01 18.34 -22.30
N PHE A 63 -2.25 18.12 -21.24
CA PHE A 63 -2.55 18.70 -19.93
C PHE A 63 -1.74 20.00 -19.80
N PRO A 64 -2.40 21.15 -19.52
CA PRO A 64 -1.65 22.37 -19.27
C PRO A 64 -0.79 22.19 -18.02
N LEU A 65 0.51 22.43 -18.17
CA LEU A 65 1.41 22.60 -17.02
C LEU A 65 1.01 23.91 -16.33
N GLN A 66 0.51 23.84 -15.09
CA GLN A 66 0.19 25.01 -14.27
C GLN A 66 1.45 25.69 -13.75
#